data_AF-A0A1J4JYC9-F1
#
_entry.id   AF-A0A1J4JYC9-F1
#
_cell.length_a   1.000
_cell.length_b   1.000
_cell.length_c   1.000
_cell.angle_alpha   90.00
_cell.angle_beta   90.00
_cell.angle_gamma   90.00
#
_symmetry.space_group_name_H-M   'P 1'
#
loop_
_entity.id
_entity.type
_entity.pdbx_description
1 polymer ?
#
loop_
_entity_poly.entity_id
_entity_poly.type
_entity_poly.pdbx_seq_one_letter_code
_entity_poly.pdbx_strand_id
1 'polypeptide(L)'
;MTTFNDIYSKSLDFFGNIFKTSYPEIEEFQPTDIAMWIKLVNKFPHMPYLFLIECVCACYFIRSFVKIHKPIFSLLFTLFVVSLTDNLSSIMRNRKLAVFENYLIAPFTLFFWILYNYFPFDLIYKLSKCISMLIFMLSGFVIGHNLTRGIDEAINLYPTSAVMVILTGILYGSCRHISIYVFARSTHQESRSAGPVIFGTTLGALSYYYFTDLGHISYNFWFDKEEMRFVVITSLTFIGIVHFILPDWVFAKVFSGVGKVIAYFVPYYGSTWIPYRRTPVQAPAQKVKTE
;
A
#
# COMPACT_ATOMS: atom_id res chain seq x y z
N MET A 1 -1.47 41.76 4.02
CA MET A 1 -2.35 40.57 3.95
C MET A 1 -1.94 39.77 2.73
N THR A 2 -1.35 38.59 2.91
CA THR A 2 -1.10 37.65 1.81
C THR A 2 -2.43 37.12 1.32
N THR A 3 -2.73 37.31 0.04
CA THR A 3 -3.96 36.78 -0.57
C THR A 3 -3.82 35.27 -0.80
N PHE A 4 -4.93 34.54 -0.81
CA PHE A 4 -4.94 33.09 -1.04
C PHE A 4 -4.22 32.70 -2.35
N ASN A 5 -4.38 33.51 -3.40
CA ASN A 5 -3.68 33.33 -4.67
C ASN A 5 -2.16 33.42 -4.54
N ASP A 6 -1.67 34.25 -3.62
CA ASP A 6 -0.25 34.46 -3.37
C ASP A 6 0.38 33.29 -2.58
N ILE A 7 -0.41 32.64 -1.72
CA ILE A 7 -0.03 31.39 -1.04
C ILE A 7 -0.07 30.21 -2.02
N TYR A 8 -1.09 30.18 -2.89
CA TYR A 8 -1.24 29.14 -3.91
C TYR A 8 -0.11 29.20 -4.96
N SER A 9 0.22 30.38 -5.48
CA SER A 9 1.34 30.54 -6.41
C SER A 9 2.67 30.16 -5.77
N LYS A 10 2.95 30.65 -4.55
CA LYS A 10 4.20 30.32 -3.82
C LYS A 10 4.33 28.84 -3.47
N SER A 11 3.22 28.16 -3.18
CA SER A 11 3.23 26.72 -2.94
C SER A 11 3.46 25.95 -4.23
N LEU A 12 2.83 26.32 -5.34
CA LEU A 12 3.11 25.76 -6.66
C LEU A 12 4.57 25.98 -7.08
N ASP A 13 5.12 27.17 -6.87
CA ASP A 13 6.52 27.49 -7.16
C ASP A 13 7.48 26.70 -6.26
N PHE A 14 7.13 26.50 -4.98
CA PHE A 14 7.91 25.67 -4.07
C PHE A 14 7.94 24.21 -4.52
N PHE A 15 6.78 23.62 -4.86
CA PHE A 15 6.72 22.27 -5.42
C PHE A 15 7.45 22.20 -6.76
N GLY A 16 7.23 23.17 -7.65
CA GLY A 16 7.92 23.27 -8.94
C GLY A 16 9.42 23.36 -8.80
N ASN A 17 9.94 24.12 -7.83
CA ASN A 17 11.37 24.23 -7.55
C ASN A 17 11.94 22.96 -6.92
N ILE A 18 11.19 22.27 -6.05
CA ILE A 18 11.56 20.93 -5.54
C ILE A 18 11.64 19.93 -6.70
N PHE A 19 10.68 19.95 -7.62
CA PHE A 19 10.68 19.08 -8.79
C PHE A 19 11.83 19.42 -9.73
N LYS A 20 12.09 20.70 -10.02
CA LYS A 20 13.23 21.13 -10.85
C LYS A 20 14.59 20.76 -10.24
N THR A 21 14.74 20.91 -8.93
CA THR A 21 15.99 20.53 -8.24
C THR A 21 16.17 19.02 -8.14
N SER A 22 15.10 18.25 -7.97
CA SER A 22 15.15 16.79 -7.88
C SER A 22 15.19 16.11 -9.26
N TYR A 23 14.72 16.80 -10.31
CA TYR A 23 14.63 16.32 -11.68
C TYR A 23 14.99 17.43 -12.67
N PRO A 24 16.28 17.81 -12.77
CA PRO A 24 16.74 18.84 -13.70
C PRO A 24 16.50 18.49 -15.17
N GLU A 25 16.22 17.22 -15.49
CA GLU A 25 15.84 16.78 -16.84
C GLU A 25 14.37 17.11 -17.20
N ILE A 26 13.54 17.57 -16.25
CA ILE A 26 12.11 17.88 -16.43
C ILE A 26 11.92 19.40 -16.36
N GLU A 27 12.75 20.17 -17.08
CA GLU A 27 12.62 21.64 -17.11
C GLU A 27 11.35 22.11 -17.84
N GLU A 28 10.83 21.30 -18.78
CA GLU A 28 9.55 21.52 -19.46
C GLU A 28 8.66 20.27 -19.33
N PHE A 29 7.92 20.15 -18.23
CA PHE A 29 6.89 19.12 -18.12
C PHE A 29 5.75 19.40 -19.09
N GLN A 30 5.65 18.62 -20.17
CA GLN A 30 4.53 18.64 -21.11
C GLN A 30 3.53 17.54 -20.74
N PRO A 31 2.35 17.89 -20.20
CA PRO A 31 1.38 16.90 -19.72
C PRO A 31 0.78 16.03 -20.83
N THR A 32 0.96 16.41 -22.10
CA THR A 32 0.53 15.63 -23.26
C THR A 32 1.47 14.49 -23.61
N ASP A 33 2.70 14.49 -23.09
CA ASP A 33 3.69 13.45 -23.36
C ASP A 33 3.64 12.35 -22.28
N ILE A 34 3.24 11.15 -22.69
CA ILE A 34 3.19 9.96 -21.82
C ILE A 34 4.59 9.61 -21.27
N ALA A 35 5.66 9.84 -22.02
CA ALA A 35 7.02 9.54 -21.58
C ALA A 35 7.41 10.35 -20.33
N MET A 36 6.93 11.58 -20.21
CA MET A 36 7.16 12.41 -19.02
C MET A 36 6.39 11.91 -17.80
N TRP A 37 5.16 11.43 -17.98
CA TRP A 37 4.39 10.80 -16.91
C TRP A 37 5.05 9.52 -16.41
N ILE A 38 5.56 8.68 -17.32
CA ILE A 38 6.30 7.46 -17.00
C ILE A 38 7.52 7.83 -16.15
N LYS A 39 8.34 8.80 -16.59
CA LYS A 39 9.51 9.27 -15.83
C LYS A 39 9.14 9.82 -14.46
N LEU A 40 8.11 10.67 -14.39
CA LEU A 40 7.67 11.31 -13.15
C LEU A 40 7.22 10.28 -12.10
N VAL A 41 6.35 9.35 -12.50
CA VAL A 41 5.85 8.30 -11.61
C VAL A 41 6.99 7.37 -11.22
N ASN A 42 7.77 6.87 -12.17
CA ASN A 42 8.78 5.85 -11.88
C ASN A 42 9.96 6.36 -11.06
N LYS A 43 10.36 7.62 -11.26
CA LYS A 43 11.50 8.21 -10.56
C LYS A 43 11.10 8.85 -9.22
N PHE A 44 9.83 8.78 -8.79
CA PHE A 44 9.37 9.40 -7.54
C PHE A 44 10.21 8.92 -6.34
N PRO A 45 10.81 9.80 -5.51
CA PRO A 45 11.82 9.39 -4.56
C PRO A 45 11.16 8.67 -3.39
N HIS A 46 11.68 7.50 -3.03
CA HIS A 46 11.16 6.77 -1.89
C HIS A 46 11.31 7.57 -0.58
N MET A 47 12.52 8.10 -0.35
CA MET A 47 12.80 9.01 0.77
C MET A 47 13.02 10.45 0.25
N PRO A 48 12.44 11.48 0.90
CA PRO A 48 11.48 11.39 1.99
C PRO A 48 10.02 11.20 1.53
N TYR A 49 9.70 11.52 0.27
CA TYR A 49 8.32 11.78 -0.16
C TYR A 49 7.39 10.57 -0.08
N LEU A 50 7.74 9.45 -0.70
CA LEU A 50 6.88 8.26 -0.67
C LEU A 50 6.71 7.73 0.75
N PHE A 51 7.76 7.82 1.56
CA PHE A 51 7.72 7.46 2.98
C PHE A 51 6.78 8.35 3.80
N LEU A 52 6.73 9.66 3.55
CA LEU A 52 5.75 10.55 4.20
C LEU A 52 4.31 10.16 3.82
N ILE A 53 4.07 9.84 2.55
CA ILE A 53 2.76 9.35 2.08
C ILE A 53 2.41 8.03 2.79
N GLU A 54 3.39 7.13 2.93
CA GLU A 54 3.23 5.86 3.66
C GLU A 54 2.88 6.09 5.13
N CYS A 55 3.53 7.05 5.81
CA CYS A 55 3.21 7.42 7.20
C CYS A 55 1.76 7.90 7.33
N VAL A 56 1.32 8.79 6.44
CA VAL A 56 -0.06 9.30 6.40
C VAL A 56 -1.05 8.15 6.21
N CYS A 57 -0.82 7.30 5.20
CA CYS A 57 -1.70 6.17 4.90
C CYS A 57 -1.76 5.17 6.05
N ALA A 58 -0.61 4.78 6.62
CA ALA A 58 -0.55 3.82 7.71
C ALA A 58 -1.22 4.36 8.98
N CYS A 59 -0.95 5.61 9.37
CA CYS A 59 -1.60 6.22 10.53
C CYS A 59 -3.12 6.30 10.36
N TYR A 60 -3.59 6.68 9.16
CA TYR A 60 -5.01 6.70 8.83
C TYR A 60 -5.62 5.29 8.96
N PHE A 61 -5.05 4.28 8.29
CA PHE A 61 -5.61 2.93 8.31
C PHE A 61 -5.58 2.27 9.67
N ILE A 62 -4.49 2.40 10.43
CA ILE A 62 -4.40 1.86 11.79
C ILE A 62 -5.48 2.51 12.66
N ARG A 63 -5.62 3.83 12.64
CA ARG A 63 -6.65 4.53 13.43
C ARG A 63 -8.07 4.19 12.98
N SER A 64 -8.30 4.00 11.68
CA SER A 64 -9.62 3.67 11.14
C SER A 64 -10.05 2.23 11.36
N PHE A 65 -9.11 1.28 11.37
CA PHE A 65 -9.44 -0.16 11.38
C PHE A 65 -9.05 -0.88 12.67
N VAL A 66 -8.21 -0.28 13.52
CA VAL A 66 -7.68 -0.93 14.71
C VAL A 66 -7.84 -0.03 15.94
N LYS A 67 -8.53 -0.55 16.96
CA LYS A 67 -8.73 0.10 18.26
C LYS A 67 -7.61 -0.32 19.21
N ILE A 68 -6.59 0.53 19.36
CA ILE A 68 -5.49 0.31 20.29
C ILE A 68 -5.62 1.28 21.47
N HIS A 69 -5.84 0.75 22.68
CA HIS A 69 -6.06 1.57 23.87
C HIS A 69 -4.76 2.09 24.49
N LYS A 70 -3.68 1.32 24.41
CA LYS A 70 -2.38 1.69 24.98
C LYS A 70 -1.57 2.51 23.96
N PRO A 71 -1.21 3.77 24.27
CA PRO A 71 -0.61 4.67 23.28
C PRO A 71 0.78 4.20 22.83
N ILE A 72 1.61 3.71 23.76
CA ILE A 72 2.94 3.16 23.43
C ILE A 72 2.81 1.98 22.44
N PHE A 73 1.83 1.11 22.65
CA PHE A 73 1.60 -0.03 21.76
C PHE A 73 1.10 0.42 20.37
N SER A 74 0.24 1.44 20.32
CA SER A 74 -0.19 2.06 19.06
C SER A 74 0.99 2.65 18.30
N LEU A 75 1.88 3.37 18.98
CA LEU A 75 3.07 3.96 18.37
C LEU A 75 4.01 2.87 17.84
N LEU A 76 4.33 1.87 18.65
CA LEU A 76 5.21 0.76 18.24
C LEU A 76 4.63 -0.02 17.07
N PHE A 77 3.32 -0.29 17.08
CA PHE A 77 2.66 -0.96 15.96
C PHE A 77 2.67 -0.11 14.70
N THR A 78 2.43 1.20 14.82
CA THR A 78 2.51 2.14 13.68
C THR A 78 3.93 2.19 13.11
N LEU A 79 4.95 2.28 13.96
CA LEU A 79 6.35 2.25 13.56
C LEU A 79 6.71 0.94 12.85
N PHE A 80 6.27 -0.19 13.39
CA PHE A 80 6.46 -1.49 12.76
C PHE A 80 5.82 -1.55 11.37
N VAL A 81 4.55 -1.14 11.26
CA VAL A 81 3.79 -1.19 10.01
C VAL A 81 4.36 -0.26 8.94
N VAL A 82 4.77 0.96 9.31
CA VAL A 82 5.37 1.95 8.39
C VAL A 82 6.75 1.50 7.91
N SER A 83 7.58 0.97 8.79
CA SER A 83 8.96 0.56 8.45
C SER A 83 9.05 -0.85 7.88
N LEU A 84 7.94 -1.58 7.75
CA LEU A 84 7.94 -3.00 7.44
C LEU A 84 8.59 -3.31 6.09
N THR A 85 8.27 -2.55 5.05
CA THR A 85 8.82 -2.74 3.70
C THR A 85 10.34 -2.54 3.69
N ASP A 86 10.83 -1.47 4.33
CA ASP A 86 12.26 -1.19 4.38
C ASP A 86 13.01 -2.17 5.29
N ASN A 87 12.41 -2.57 6.42
CA ASN A 87 12.97 -3.61 7.28
C ASN A 87 13.05 -4.95 6.54
N LEU A 88 12.04 -5.31 5.76
CA LEU A 88 12.05 -6.51 4.94
C LEU A 88 13.17 -6.44 3.88
N SER A 89 13.35 -5.29 3.25
CA SER A 89 14.47 -5.03 2.33
C SER A 89 15.83 -5.16 3.01
N SER A 90 15.99 -4.64 4.23
CA SER A 90 17.20 -4.85 5.03
C SER A 90 17.43 -6.32 5.36
N ILE A 91 16.39 -7.05 5.78
CA ILE A 91 16.49 -8.48 6.13
C ILE A 91 16.92 -9.29 4.90
N MET A 92 16.29 -9.07 3.75
CA MET A 92 16.64 -9.77 2.50
C MET A 92 18.10 -9.53 2.07
N ARG A 93 18.65 -8.35 2.40
CA ARG A 93 20.05 -7.98 2.12
C ARG A 93 21.02 -8.32 3.26
N ASN A 94 20.58 -9.03 4.30
CA ASN A 94 21.36 -9.30 5.51
C ASN A 94 21.98 -8.03 6.14
N ARG A 95 21.23 -6.92 6.14
CA ARG A 95 21.61 -5.65 6.78
C ARG A 95 20.86 -5.45 8.09
N LYS A 96 21.29 -4.46 8.90
CA LYS A 96 20.52 -4.08 10.09
C LYS A 96 19.17 -3.50 9.65
N LEU A 97 18.18 -3.61 10.53
CA LEU A 97 16.83 -3.13 10.24
C LEU A 97 16.86 -1.63 9.92
N ALA A 98 16.21 -1.25 8.83
CA ALA A 98 16.18 0.12 8.33
C ALA A 98 15.70 1.12 9.39
N VAL A 99 14.79 0.71 10.28
CA VAL A 99 14.32 1.55 11.40
C VAL A 99 15.44 2.00 12.35
N PHE A 100 16.55 1.25 12.44
CA PHE A 100 17.70 1.60 13.28
C PHE A 100 18.82 2.29 12.51
N GLU A 101 18.85 2.18 11.18
CA GLU A 101 19.87 2.81 10.33
C GLU A 101 19.43 4.19 9.82
N ASN A 102 18.16 4.33 9.45
CA ASN A 102 17.63 5.56 8.88
C ASN A 102 17.02 6.46 9.96
N TYR A 103 17.75 7.53 10.28
CA TYR A 103 17.37 8.51 11.29
C TYR A 103 16.06 9.25 11.00
N LEU A 104 15.50 9.17 9.78
CA LEU A 104 14.25 9.83 9.41
C LEU A 104 12.99 8.98 9.70
N ILE A 105 13.11 7.64 9.73
CA ILE A 105 11.94 6.74 9.82
C ILE A 105 11.17 6.96 11.13
N ALA A 106 11.87 6.88 12.27
CA ALA A 106 11.22 7.00 13.58
C ALA A 106 10.68 8.42 13.85
N PRO A 107 11.41 9.53 13.59
CA PRO A 107 10.88 10.87 13.83
C PRO A 107 9.66 11.22 12.98
N PHE A 108 9.66 10.91 11.67
CA PHE A 108 8.49 11.18 10.84
C PHE A 108 7.30 10.32 11.24
N THR A 109 7.52 9.03 11.55
CA THR A 109 6.44 8.18 12.03
C THR A 109 5.84 8.71 13.33
N LEU A 110 6.68 9.12 14.29
CA LEU A 110 6.25 9.73 15.55
C LEU A 110 5.46 11.02 15.30
N PHE A 111 5.94 11.89 14.41
CA PHE A 111 5.27 13.14 14.06
C PHE A 111 3.86 12.89 13.51
N PHE A 112 3.71 12.04 12.49
CA PHE A 112 2.40 11.71 11.94
C PHE A 112 1.51 10.97 12.94
N TRP A 113 2.09 10.09 13.76
CA TRP A 113 1.34 9.39 14.80
C TRP A 113 0.76 10.38 15.83
N ILE A 114 1.52 11.39 16.26
CA ILE A 114 1.03 12.45 17.15
C ILE A 114 -0.08 13.25 16.46
N LEU A 115 0.13 13.68 15.21
CA LEU A 115 -0.88 14.42 14.45
C LEU A 115 -2.19 13.63 14.29
N TYR A 116 -2.09 12.34 14.02
CA TYR A 116 -3.28 11.53 13.84
C TYR A 116 -3.96 11.17 15.14
N ASN A 117 -3.24 11.05 16.28
CA ASN A 117 -3.81 10.60 17.55
C ASN A 117 -4.23 11.72 18.50
N TYR A 118 -3.47 12.83 18.54
CA TYR A 118 -3.55 13.85 19.59
C TYR A 118 -3.81 15.27 19.10
N PHE A 119 -3.97 15.48 17.78
CA PHE A 119 -4.25 16.82 17.27
C PHE A 119 -5.59 17.35 17.80
N PRO A 120 -5.67 18.64 18.20
CA PRO A 120 -6.86 19.20 18.84
C PRO A 120 -8.13 18.98 18.02
N PHE A 121 -9.21 18.66 18.72
CA PHE A 121 -10.54 18.37 18.16
C PHE A 121 -10.57 17.21 17.15
N ASP A 122 -9.51 16.42 17.09
CA ASP A 122 -9.34 15.33 16.13
C ASP A 122 -9.41 15.81 14.67
N LEU A 123 -8.98 17.06 14.43
CA LEU A 123 -9.18 17.75 13.16
C LEU A 123 -8.48 17.03 11.99
N ILE A 124 -7.23 16.61 12.18
CA ILE A 124 -6.44 15.94 11.14
C ILE A 124 -7.10 14.62 10.72
N TYR A 125 -7.54 13.80 11.67
CA TYR A 125 -8.20 12.53 11.36
C TYR A 125 -9.55 12.76 10.68
N LYS A 126 -10.35 13.72 11.16
CA LYS A 126 -11.65 14.07 10.54
C LYS A 126 -11.48 14.59 9.12
N LEU A 127 -10.50 15.46 8.87
CA LEU A 127 -10.18 15.94 7.53
C LEU A 127 -9.74 14.79 6.62
N SER A 128 -8.85 13.92 7.12
CA SER A 128 -8.38 12.72 6.44
C SER A 128 -9.52 11.78 6.06
N LYS A 129 -10.54 11.67 6.93
CA LYS A 129 -11.76 10.92 6.64
C LYS A 129 -12.57 11.54 5.50
N CYS A 130 -12.67 12.87 5.41
CA CYS A 130 -13.32 13.56 4.30
C CYS A 130 -12.60 13.32 2.97
N ILE A 131 -11.27 13.27 2.98
CA ILE A 131 -10.43 12.97 1.79
C ILE A 131 -10.05 11.49 1.70
N SER A 132 -10.82 10.59 2.31
CA SER A 132 -10.46 9.18 2.43
C SER A 132 -10.21 8.50 1.09
N MET A 133 -10.97 8.85 0.05
CA MET A 133 -10.73 8.36 -1.32
C MET A 133 -9.29 8.65 -1.80
N LEU A 134 -8.78 9.86 -1.53
CA LEU A 134 -7.41 10.24 -1.88
C LEU A 134 -6.38 9.42 -1.10
N ILE A 135 -6.64 9.13 0.17
CA ILE A 135 -5.75 8.27 0.98
C ILE A 135 -5.72 6.84 0.42
N PHE A 136 -6.85 6.32 -0.06
CA PHE A 136 -6.89 5.02 -0.72
C PHE A 136 -6.15 5.02 -2.07
N MET A 137 -6.24 6.11 -2.86
CA MET A 137 -5.43 6.30 -4.07
C MET A 137 -3.94 6.29 -3.74
N LEU A 138 -3.50 7.15 -2.81
CA LEU A 138 -2.11 7.25 -2.38
C LEU A 138 -1.58 5.93 -1.80
N SER A 139 -2.43 5.20 -1.08
CA SER A 139 -2.10 3.86 -0.60
C SER A 139 -1.81 2.90 -1.76
N GLY A 140 -2.66 2.88 -2.79
CA GLY A 140 -2.45 2.07 -4.00
C GLY A 140 -1.17 2.46 -4.76
N PHE A 141 -0.88 3.76 -4.83
CA PHE A 141 0.35 4.30 -5.42
C PHE A 141 1.61 3.80 -4.69
N VAL A 142 1.63 3.88 -3.35
CA VAL A 142 2.74 3.35 -2.53
C VAL A 142 2.89 1.85 -2.68
N ILE A 143 1.77 1.10 -2.72
CA ILE A 143 1.78 -0.35 -2.91
C ILE A 143 2.43 -0.72 -4.25
N GLY A 144 2.09 -0.01 -5.32
CA GLY A 144 2.68 -0.23 -6.64
C GLY A 144 4.19 -0.02 -6.64
N HIS A 145 4.66 1.09 -6.07
CA HIS A 145 6.09 1.38 -5.96
C HIS A 145 6.83 0.33 -5.13
N ASN A 146 6.29 -0.04 -3.97
CA ASN A 146 6.91 -1.02 -3.08
C ASN A 146 6.96 -2.40 -3.75
N LEU A 147 5.92 -2.81 -4.47
CA LEU A 147 5.88 -4.06 -5.23
C LEU A 147 6.96 -4.10 -6.30
N THR A 148 7.05 -3.06 -7.15
CA THR A 148 8.02 -3.04 -8.25
C THR A 148 9.45 -2.97 -7.72
N ARG A 149 9.68 -2.21 -6.64
CA ARG A 149 10.96 -2.20 -5.91
C ARG A 149 11.29 -3.59 -5.37
N GLY A 150 10.32 -4.28 -4.74
CA GLY A 150 10.53 -5.62 -4.20
C GLY A 150 10.92 -6.63 -5.26
N ILE A 151 10.30 -6.58 -6.43
CA ILE A 151 10.67 -7.44 -7.57
C ILE A 151 12.07 -7.11 -8.07
N ASP A 152 12.38 -5.82 -8.27
CA ASP A 152 13.70 -5.39 -8.72
C ASP A 152 14.82 -5.79 -7.75
N GLU A 153 14.56 -5.73 -6.45
CA GLU A 153 15.49 -6.20 -5.42
C GLU A 153 15.62 -7.72 -5.44
N ALA A 154 14.50 -8.45 -5.54
CA ALA A 154 14.49 -9.90 -5.49
C ALA A 154 15.14 -10.55 -6.70
N ILE A 155 15.07 -9.93 -7.89
CA ILE A 155 15.74 -10.44 -9.10
C ILE A 155 17.26 -10.47 -8.92
N ASN A 156 17.80 -9.43 -8.27
CA ASN A 156 19.23 -9.37 -8.00
C ASN A 156 19.67 -10.42 -6.96
N LEU A 157 18.79 -10.78 -6.02
CA LEU A 157 19.07 -11.76 -4.95
C LEU A 157 18.82 -13.21 -5.38
N TYR A 158 17.78 -13.44 -6.18
CA TYR A 158 17.28 -14.76 -6.58
C TYR A 158 17.06 -14.83 -8.10
N PRO A 159 18.08 -14.60 -8.93
CA PRO A 159 17.92 -14.45 -10.38
C PRO A 159 17.33 -15.68 -11.07
N THR A 160 17.51 -16.87 -10.49
CA THR A 160 17.03 -18.14 -11.05
C THR A 160 15.63 -18.55 -10.57
N SER A 161 15.08 -17.89 -9.55
CA SER A 161 13.83 -18.32 -8.91
C SER A 161 12.71 -17.30 -9.12
N ALA A 162 11.96 -17.47 -10.21
CA ALA A 162 10.76 -16.68 -10.50
C ALA A 162 9.77 -16.65 -9.32
N VAL A 163 9.60 -17.78 -8.64
CA VAL A 163 8.69 -17.91 -7.49
C VAL A 163 9.11 -16.98 -6.36
N MET A 164 10.40 -16.96 -5.99
CA MET A 164 10.89 -16.09 -4.92
C MET A 164 10.77 -14.61 -5.30
N VAL A 165 11.02 -14.27 -6.57
CA VAL A 165 10.86 -12.92 -7.09
C VAL A 165 9.41 -12.44 -6.95
N ILE A 166 8.46 -13.24 -7.44
CA ILE A 166 7.02 -12.91 -7.40
C ILE A 166 6.53 -12.82 -5.95
N LEU A 167 6.87 -13.78 -5.10
CA LEU A 167 6.47 -13.78 -3.69
C LEU A 167 7.02 -12.56 -2.94
N THR A 168 8.26 -12.16 -3.22
CA THR A 168 8.86 -10.97 -2.60
C THR A 168 8.14 -9.70 -3.05
N GLY A 169 7.81 -9.58 -4.33
CA GLY A 169 7.00 -8.48 -4.86
C GLY A 169 5.62 -8.38 -4.19
N ILE A 170 4.91 -9.51 -4.08
CA ILE A 170 3.62 -9.59 -3.40
C ILE A 170 3.76 -9.15 -1.94
N LEU A 171 4.80 -9.64 -1.25
CA LEU A 171 5.04 -9.34 0.16
C LEU A 171 5.34 -7.85 0.34
N TYR A 172 6.22 -7.24 -0.46
CA TYR A 172 6.51 -5.80 -0.38
C TYR A 172 5.27 -4.93 -0.64
N GLY A 173 4.46 -5.31 -1.62
CA GLY A 173 3.24 -4.55 -1.93
C GLY A 173 2.18 -4.66 -0.84
N SER A 174 2.04 -5.84 -0.21
CA SER A 174 0.89 -6.13 0.66
C SER A 174 1.21 -6.19 2.16
N CYS A 175 2.48 -6.17 2.58
CA CYS A 175 2.90 -6.41 3.96
C CYS A 175 2.18 -5.50 4.97
N ARG A 176 2.03 -4.21 4.66
CA ARG A 176 1.33 -3.23 5.51
C ARG A 176 -0.10 -3.68 5.82
N HIS A 177 -0.87 -4.02 4.79
CA HIS A 177 -2.26 -4.43 4.92
C HIS A 177 -2.39 -5.80 5.59
N ILE A 178 -1.47 -6.72 5.30
CA ILE A 178 -1.37 -8.01 5.98
C ILE A 178 -1.14 -7.80 7.49
N SER A 179 -0.19 -6.95 7.88
CA SER A 179 0.11 -6.69 9.29
C SER A 179 -1.06 -6.05 10.03
N ILE A 180 -1.74 -5.06 9.42
CA ILE A 180 -2.95 -4.46 9.98
C ILE A 180 -4.06 -5.52 10.16
N TYR A 181 -4.28 -6.36 9.15
CA TYR A 181 -5.29 -7.41 9.21
C TYR A 181 -4.97 -8.47 10.27
N VAL A 182 -3.75 -9.00 10.29
CA VAL A 182 -3.32 -10.03 11.25
C VAL A 182 -3.41 -9.51 12.67
N PHE A 183 -2.97 -8.27 12.91
CA PHE A 183 -3.06 -7.64 14.23
C PHE A 183 -4.50 -7.41 14.68
N ALA A 184 -5.37 -6.93 13.79
CA ALA A 184 -6.78 -6.76 14.12
C ALA A 184 -7.42 -8.10 14.47
N ARG A 185 -7.11 -9.17 13.72
CA ARG A 185 -7.64 -10.51 14.00
C ARG A 185 -7.08 -11.12 15.28
N SER A 186 -5.79 -10.95 15.58
CA SER A 186 -5.20 -11.44 16.83
C SER A 186 -5.75 -10.73 18.06
N THR A 187 -6.28 -9.51 17.89
CA THR A 187 -6.96 -8.75 18.94
C THR A 187 -8.49 -8.88 18.91
N HIS A 188 -9.01 -9.86 18.15
CA HIS A 188 -10.45 -10.14 17.98
C HIS A 188 -11.28 -8.94 17.48
N GLN A 189 -10.66 -8.06 16.68
CA GLN A 189 -11.33 -6.91 16.08
C GLN A 189 -11.80 -7.24 14.67
N GLU A 190 -12.91 -6.61 14.27
CA GLU A 190 -13.34 -6.62 12.88
C GLU A 190 -12.48 -5.61 12.10
N SER A 191 -11.81 -6.11 11.06
CA SER A 191 -11.02 -5.29 10.14
C SER A 191 -11.25 -5.79 8.71
N ARG A 192 -11.05 -4.89 7.75
CA ARG A 192 -11.15 -5.20 6.33
C ARG A 192 -10.16 -6.30 5.96
N SER A 193 -10.58 -7.21 5.09
CA SER A 193 -9.72 -8.30 4.61
C SER A 193 -8.51 -7.74 3.85
N ALA A 194 -7.33 -8.32 4.08
CA ALA A 194 -6.15 -8.05 3.25
C ALA A 194 -6.23 -8.71 1.86
N GLY A 195 -7.19 -9.64 1.64
CA GLY A 195 -7.33 -10.43 0.42
C GLY A 195 -7.35 -9.61 -0.88
N PRO A 196 -8.20 -8.57 -1.03
CA PRO A 196 -8.22 -7.73 -2.22
C PRO A 196 -6.87 -7.12 -2.57
N VAL A 197 -6.13 -6.66 -1.56
CA VAL A 197 -4.79 -6.10 -1.75
C VAL A 197 -3.81 -7.17 -2.19
N ILE A 198 -3.80 -8.34 -1.53
CA ILE A 198 -2.94 -9.48 -1.89
C ILE A 198 -3.19 -9.92 -3.34
N PHE A 199 -4.45 -9.95 -3.77
CA PHE A 199 -4.80 -10.31 -5.13
C PHE A 199 -4.36 -9.26 -6.15
N GLY A 200 -4.61 -7.99 -5.86
CA GLY A 200 -4.13 -6.88 -6.69
C GLY A 200 -2.61 -6.91 -6.84
N THR A 201 -1.87 -7.11 -5.74
CA THR A 201 -0.41 -7.25 -5.78
C THR A 201 0.04 -8.53 -6.46
N THR A 202 -0.70 -9.63 -6.37
CA THR A 202 -0.41 -10.86 -7.13
C THR A 202 -0.51 -10.62 -8.63
N LEU A 203 -1.60 -10.02 -9.09
CA LEU A 203 -1.76 -9.65 -10.51
C LEU A 203 -0.70 -8.65 -10.96
N GLY A 204 -0.42 -7.63 -10.15
CA GLY A 204 0.63 -6.65 -10.42
C GLY A 204 2.02 -7.28 -10.52
N ALA A 205 2.36 -8.20 -9.61
CA ALA A 205 3.64 -8.89 -9.58
C ALA A 205 3.81 -9.84 -10.78
N LEU A 206 2.78 -10.62 -11.09
CA LEU A 206 2.78 -11.49 -12.28
C LEU A 206 2.90 -10.66 -13.56
N SER A 207 2.15 -9.57 -13.67
CA SER A 207 2.19 -8.68 -14.84
C SER A 207 3.56 -8.04 -15.00
N TYR A 208 4.11 -7.47 -13.93
CA TYR A 208 5.42 -6.84 -13.96
C TYR A 208 6.53 -7.85 -14.29
N TYR A 209 6.50 -9.04 -13.71
CA TYR A 209 7.54 -10.05 -13.93
C TYR A 209 7.48 -10.64 -15.35
N TYR A 210 6.30 -10.99 -15.84
CA TYR A 210 6.16 -11.72 -17.11
C TYR A 210 6.10 -10.85 -18.36
N PHE A 211 5.61 -9.62 -18.26
CA PHE A 211 5.52 -8.70 -19.40
C PHE A 211 6.73 -7.78 -19.55
N THR A 212 7.65 -7.81 -18.61
CA THR A 212 8.99 -7.23 -18.79
C THR A 212 9.95 -8.31 -19.29
N ASP A 213 11.14 -7.89 -19.74
CA ASP A 213 12.22 -8.77 -20.18
C ASP A 213 12.70 -9.80 -19.15
N LEU A 214 12.12 -9.81 -17.94
CA LEU A 214 12.52 -10.66 -16.83
C LEU A 214 11.91 -12.07 -16.89
N GLY A 215 10.75 -12.23 -17.52
CA GLY A 215 10.03 -13.51 -17.56
C GLY A 215 10.15 -14.29 -18.87
N HIS A 216 10.63 -13.66 -19.95
CA HIS A 216 10.79 -14.22 -21.30
C HIS A 216 9.70 -15.22 -21.74
N ILE A 217 8.41 -14.90 -21.56
CA ILE A 217 7.33 -15.80 -22.02
C ILE A 217 7.15 -15.75 -23.54
N SER A 218 7.43 -14.62 -24.18
CA SER A 218 7.18 -14.41 -25.60
C SER A 218 8.20 -13.48 -26.24
N TYR A 219 8.77 -13.89 -27.38
CA TYR A 219 9.62 -13.04 -28.21
C TYR A 219 8.85 -11.96 -29.00
N ASN A 220 7.53 -11.88 -28.86
CA ASN A 220 6.70 -10.95 -29.64
C ASN A 220 5.98 -9.90 -28.78
N PHE A 221 6.01 -10.03 -27.46
CA PHE A 221 5.23 -9.16 -26.58
C PHE A 221 6.00 -8.93 -25.27
N TRP A 222 6.89 -7.95 -25.28
CA TRP A 222 7.53 -7.40 -24.08
C TRP A 222 7.33 -5.89 -24.07
N PHE A 223 7.20 -5.33 -22.88
CA PHE A 223 7.16 -3.89 -22.65
C PHE A 223 8.45 -3.46 -21.98
N ASP A 224 8.81 -2.19 -22.16
CA ASP A 224 9.90 -1.62 -21.41
C ASP A 224 9.58 -1.68 -19.89
N LYS A 225 10.63 -1.90 -19.10
CA LYS A 225 10.53 -2.02 -17.64
C LYS A 225 9.90 -0.78 -17.02
N GLU A 226 10.25 0.40 -17.53
CA GLU A 226 9.68 1.66 -17.07
C GLU A 226 8.19 1.76 -17.41
N GLU A 227 7.79 1.39 -18.62
CA GLU A 227 6.39 1.36 -19.04
C GLU A 227 5.55 0.43 -18.15
N MET A 228 6.02 -0.81 -17.92
CA MET A 228 5.28 -1.73 -17.05
C MET A 228 5.24 -1.30 -15.60
N ARG A 229 6.30 -0.66 -15.10
CA ARG A 229 6.29 -0.08 -13.75
C ARG A 229 5.17 0.96 -13.64
N PHE A 230 5.06 1.85 -14.61
CA PHE A 230 4.00 2.86 -14.67
C PHE A 230 2.60 2.22 -14.75
N VAL A 231 2.40 1.22 -15.61
CA VAL A 231 1.13 0.50 -15.75
C VAL A 231 0.73 -0.17 -14.44
N VAL A 232 1.66 -0.84 -13.76
CA VAL A 232 1.40 -1.55 -12.50
C VAL A 232 1.08 -0.59 -11.37
N ILE A 233 1.84 0.51 -11.23
CA ILE A 233 1.57 1.55 -10.22
C ILE A 233 0.21 2.19 -10.45
N THR A 234 -0.12 2.55 -11.69
CA THR A 234 -1.41 3.16 -12.04
C THR A 234 -2.57 2.19 -11.81
N SER A 235 -2.40 0.92 -12.19
CA SER A 235 -3.42 -0.12 -11.98
C SER A 235 -3.68 -0.35 -10.49
N LEU A 236 -2.65 -0.41 -9.65
CA LEU A 236 -2.79 -0.57 -8.21
C LEU A 236 -3.38 0.66 -7.52
N THR A 237 -3.08 1.86 -8.04
CA THR A 237 -3.73 3.11 -7.64
C THR A 237 -5.23 3.05 -7.93
N PHE A 238 -5.63 2.61 -9.12
CA PHE A 238 -7.02 2.43 -9.50
C PHE A 238 -7.72 1.35 -8.65
N ILE A 239 -7.06 0.21 -8.39
CA ILE A 239 -7.58 -0.82 -7.47
C ILE A 239 -7.79 -0.23 -6.07
N GLY A 240 -6.93 0.68 -5.61
CA GLY A 240 -7.13 1.43 -4.38
C GLY A 240 -8.46 2.20 -4.35
N ILE A 241 -8.81 2.89 -5.44
CA ILE A 241 -10.11 3.57 -5.62
C ILE A 241 -11.26 2.58 -5.58
N VAL A 242 -11.14 1.49 -6.33
CA VAL A 242 -12.17 0.45 -6.39
C VAL A 242 -12.41 -0.15 -5.00
N HIS A 243 -11.35 -0.34 -4.20
CA HIS A 243 -11.44 -0.83 -2.83
C HIS A 243 -12.04 0.18 -1.84
N PHE A 244 -11.96 1.47 -2.14
CA PHE A 244 -12.69 2.50 -1.39
C PHE A 244 -14.20 2.44 -1.68
N ILE A 245 -14.57 2.34 -2.96
CA ILE A 245 -15.96 2.40 -3.42
C ILE A 245 -16.72 1.11 -3.12
N LEU A 246 -16.11 -0.05 -3.39
CA LEU A 246 -16.77 -1.33 -3.27
C LEU A 246 -16.77 -1.83 -1.82
N PRO A 247 -17.91 -2.31 -1.31
CA PRO A 247 -17.98 -2.90 0.02
C PRO A 247 -17.33 -4.29 0.06
N ASP A 248 -16.80 -4.67 1.23
CA ASP A 248 -16.05 -5.92 1.43
C ASP A 248 -16.79 -7.20 0.97
N TRP A 249 -18.12 -7.22 1.04
CA TRP A 249 -18.91 -8.38 0.59
C TRP A 249 -18.85 -8.60 -0.92
N VAL A 250 -18.64 -7.54 -1.73
CA VAL A 250 -18.46 -7.67 -3.17
C VAL A 250 -17.17 -8.40 -3.45
N PHE A 251 -16.09 -7.99 -2.79
CA PHE A 251 -14.80 -8.69 -2.91
C PHE A 251 -14.92 -10.15 -2.48
N ALA A 252 -15.56 -10.43 -1.34
CA ALA A 252 -15.77 -11.82 -0.88
C ALA A 252 -16.50 -12.68 -1.93
N LYS A 253 -17.49 -12.13 -2.63
CA LYS A 253 -18.18 -12.82 -3.74
C LYS A 253 -17.28 -13.02 -4.95
N VAL A 254 -16.53 -12.00 -5.38
CA VAL A 254 -15.60 -12.09 -6.51
C VAL A 254 -14.53 -13.16 -6.22
N PHE A 255 -13.92 -13.14 -5.03
CA PHE A 255 -12.95 -14.15 -4.60
C PHE A 255 -13.55 -15.56 -4.56
N SER A 256 -14.77 -15.71 -4.04
CA SER A 256 -15.45 -17.01 -4.06
C SER A 256 -15.68 -17.51 -5.48
N GLY A 257 -16.02 -16.61 -6.41
CA GLY A 257 -16.14 -16.92 -7.84
C GLY A 257 -14.82 -17.36 -8.46
N VAL A 258 -13.76 -16.56 -8.29
CA VAL A 258 -12.41 -16.88 -8.78
C VAL A 258 -11.90 -18.21 -8.21
N GLY A 259 -12.11 -18.45 -6.91
CA GLY A 259 -11.73 -19.71 -6.27
C GLY A 259 -12.43 -20.93 -6.89
N LYS A 260 -13.71 -20.81 -7.27
CA LYS A 260 -14.42 -21.87 -7.99
C LYS A 260 -13.85 -22.12 -9.38
N VAL A 261 -13.48 -21.06 -10.10
CA VAL A 261 -12.85 -21.18 -11.42
C VAL A 261 -11.48 -21.85 -11.31
N ILE A 262 -10.63 -21.43 -10.36
CA ILE A 262 -9.32 -22.05 -10.13
C ILE A 262 -9.49 -23.53 -9.74
N ALA A 263 -10.43 -23.85 -8.85
CA ALA A 263 -10.71 -25.22 -8.44
C ALA A 263 -11.21 -26.11 -9.59
N TYR A 264 -11.76 -25.53 -10.65
CA TYR A 264 -12.13 -26.25 -11.86
C TYR A 264 -10.90 -26.65 -12.71
N PHE A 265 -9.89 -25.78 -12.78
CA PHE A 265 -8.69 -26.00 -13.60
C PHE A 265 -7.55 -26.71 -12.85
N VAL A 266 -7.48 -26.56 -11.53
CA VAL A 266 -6.49 -27.22 -10.68
C VAL A 266 -7.19 -28.39 -9.98
N PRO A 267 -7.02 -29.65 -10.45
CA PRO A 267 -7.59 -30.81 -9.78
C PRO A 267 -7.00 -30.89 -8.37
N TYR A 268 -7.82 -30.56 -7.39
CA TYR A 268 -7.41 -30.29 -6.02
C TYR A 268 -7.21 -31.60 -5.25
N TYR A 269 -5.99 -31.88 -4.77
CA TYR A 269 -5.71 -32.90 -3.75
C TYR A 269 -5.87 -32.28 -2.35
N GLY A 270 -7.09 -32.32 -1.80
CA GLY A 270 -7.32 -32.08 -0.37
C GLY A 270 -7.85 -30.69 -0.03
N SER A 271 -9.01 -30.66 0.62
CA SER A 271 -9.79 -29.46 0.91
C SER A 271 -9.10 -28.54 1.92
N THR A 272 -8.74 -27.31 1.54
CA THR A 272 -8.46 -26.24 2.51
C THR A 272 -9.70 -25.39 2.69
N TRP A 273 -10.71 -25.95 3.37
CA TRP A 273 -11.80 -25.18 3.93
C TRP A 273 -11.27 -24.44 5.16
N ILE A 274 -11.06 -23.13 5.05
CA ILE A 274 -11.27 -22.27 6.22
C ILE A 274 -12.79 -22.06 6.24
N PRO A 275 -13.55 -22.74 7.11
CA PRO A 275 -14.99 -22.51 7.17
C PRO A 275 -15.20 -21.02 7.44
N TYR A 276 -15.92 -20.36 6.54
CA TYR A 276 -16.49 -19.05 6.78
C TYR A 276 -17.54 -19.21 7.89
N ARG A 277 -17.09 -19.33 9.14
CA ARG A 277 -17.97 -19.17 10.29
C ARG A 277 -18.41 -17.71 10.22
N ARG A 278 -19.62 -17.50 9.69
CA ARG A 278 -20.43 -16.36 10.11
C ARG A 278 -20.45 -16.46 11.64
N THR A 279 -19.64 -15.67 12.33
CA THR A 279 -20.00 -15.31 13.69
C THR A 279 -21.41 -14.75 13.56
N PRO A 280 -22.44 -15.41 14.11
CA PRO A 280 -23.74 -14.80 14.14
C PRO A 280 -23.53 -13.44 14.81
N VAL A 281 -23.94 -12.37 14.13
CA VAL A 281 -24.10 -11.07 14.74
C VAL A 281 -24.88 -11.34 16.01
N GLN A 282 -24.22 -11.24 17.17
CA GLN A 282 -24.92 -11.35 18.44
C GLN A 282 -25.99 -10.26 18.38
N ALA A 283 -27.25 -10.68 18.30
CA ALA A 283 -28.37 -9.76 18.41
C ALA A 283 -28.12 -8.93 19.68
N PRO A 284 -28.31 -7.59 19.63
CA PRO A 284 -28.12 -6.77 20.81
C PRO A 284 -28.94 -7.38 21.95
N ALA A 285 -28.26 -7.66 23.06
CA ALA A 285 -28.88 -8.26 24.23
C ALA A 285 -30.19 -7.50 24.52
N GLN A 286 -31.32 -8.20 24.38
CA GLN A 286 -32.59 -7.66 24.80
C GLN A 286 -32.42 -7.30 26.27
N LYS A 287 -32.49 -6.00 26.58
CA LYS A 287 -32.57 -5.52 27.95
C LYS A 287 -33.80 -6.17 28.56
N VAL A 288 -33.59 -7.20 29.38
CA VAL A 288 -34.62 -7.74 30.27
C VAL A 288 -35.01 -6.57 31.17
N LYS A 289 -36.19 -6.00 30.92
CA LYS A 289 -36.85 -5.14 31.89
C LYS A 289 -37.29 -6.06 33.02
N THR A 290 -36.53 -6.08 34.11
CA THR A 290 -37.05 -6.50 35.41
C THR A 290 -37.89 -5.35 35.94
N GLU A 291 -39.20 -5.54 35.90
CA GLU A 291 -40.15 -4.86 36.79
C GLU A 291 -40.03 -5.42 38.21
#